data_AF-A0A5D3BU12-F1
#
_entry.id   AF-A0A5D3BU12-F1
#
_cell.length_a   1.000
_cell.length_b   1.000
_cell.length_c   1.000
_cell.angle_alpha   90.00
_cell.angle_beta   90.00
_cell.angle_gamma   90.00
#
_symmetry.space_group_name_H-M   'P 1'
#
loop_
_entity.id
_entity.type
_entity.pdbx_description
1 polymer ?
#
loop_
_entity_poly.entity_id
_entity_poly.type
_entity_poly.pdbx_seq_one_letter_code
_entity_poly.pdbx_strand_id
1 'polypeptide(L)'
;MDNNGKFKESLVEDERGILSLYEASHLRGHGEALLEEALEFTTTHLQTYIHRYSNINPNFASEVSSALKLPIRKDIPRKKAREYLEMYQQHPSHNETLLEFSKLDFNILQKLHQKELSEICRWWKDLDVPTKFPFARDRIVECYFWTLGAYFEPQYSVGRKMLTKVIAIASILDDIYDAYGTFEELQVLTPAIQRWDRSMVHTLPLYMKPFYVAMLELYEEIGKEIDKDQNSIHLQVAIRGFEQEREHVASAVECYMKQYDCSEEEACIELHKEVVDAWKDTNEAFYRPFNVPVPVLMRVLNFSRVMNLLYLDEDGYTNAMSGTKFLIKSLLVDPLPC
;
A
#
# COMPACT_ATOMS: atom_id res chain seq x y z
N MET A 1 -21.17 26.44 10.53
CA MET A 1 -21.26 27.60 9.62
C MET A 1 -21.53 28.87 10.42
N ASP A 2 -20.70 29.89 10.26
CA ASP A 2 -20.99 31.27 10.65
C ASP A 2 -21.97 31.91 9.63
N ASN A 3 -22.23 33.21 9.77
CA ASN A 3 -23.14 33.94 8.88
C ASN A 3 -22.60 34.08 7.44
N ASN A 4 -21.32 33.79 7.21
CA ASN A 4 -20.67 33.83 5.89
C ASN A 4 -20.56 32.45 5.25
N GLY A 5 -21.10 31.41 5.89
CA GLY A 5 -21.00 30.03 5.41
C GLY A 5 -19.66 29.37 5.73
N LYS A 6 -18.80 29.96 6.58
CA LYS A 6 -17.51 29.39 6.99
C LYS A 6 -17.60 28.57 8.27
N PHE A 7 -16.65 27.69 8.54
CA PHE A 7 -16.57 27.04 9.86
C PHE A 7 -16.45 28.06 10.99
N LYS A 8 -17.18 27.85 12.09
CA LYS A 8 -17.18 28.80 13.22
C LYS A 8 -15.89 28.62 14.01
N GLU A 9 -15.18 29.73 14.28
CA GLU A 9 -13.99 29.73 15.13
C GLU A 9 -14.25 29.16 16.53
N SER A 10 -15.48 29.25 17.05
CA SER A 10 -15.82 28.64 18.35
C SER A 10 -15.70 27.11 18.37
N LEU A 11 -15.61 26.44 17.21
CA LEU A 11 -15.46 24.98 17.13
C LEU A 11 -14.07 24.51 17.57
N VAL A 12 -13.08 25.40 17.63
CA VAL A 12 -11.70 25.06 18.02
C VAL A 12 -11.58 24.63 19.49
N GLU A 13 -12.59 24.92 20.31
CA GLU A 13 -12.66 24.46 21.70
C GLU A 13 -12.90 22.94 21.81
N ASP A 14 -13.50 22.32 20.78
CA ASP A 14 -13.68 20.88 20.68
C ASP A 14 -12.54 20.24 19.86
N GLU A 15 -11.38 20.10 20.50
CA GLU A 15 -10.18 19.52 19.89
C GLU A 15 -10.41 18.13 19.26
N ARG A 16 -11.24 17.31 19.91
CA ARG A 16 -11.60 15.95 19.44
C ARG A 16 -12.53 16.02 18.23
N GLY A 17 -13.49 16.94 18.24
CA GLY A 17 -14.35 17.24 17.10
C GLY A 17 -13.54 17.72 15.88
N ILE A 18 -12.55 18.58 16.08
CA ILE A 18 -11.66 19.06 15.00
C ILE A 18 -10.86 17.92 14.38
N LEU A 19 -10.25 17.05 15.19
CA LEU A 19 -9.54 15.88 14.67
C LEU A 19 -10.47 14.93 13.90
N SER A 20 -11.69 14.71 14.42
CA SER A 20 -12.68 13.86 13.75
C SER A 20 -13.12 14.45 12.40
N LEU A 21 -13.31 15.77 12.33
CA LEU A 21 -13.65 16.46 11.08
C LEU A 21 -12.49 16.44 10.07
N TYR A 22 -11.25 16.58 10.55
CA TYR A 22 -10.05 16.42 9.73
C TYR A 22 -10.03 15.03 9.08
N GLU A 23 -10.17 13.96 9.85
CA GLU A 23 -10.19 12.59 9.32
C GLU A 23 -11.33 12.35 8.33
N ALA A 24 -12.53 12.88 8.63
CA ALA A 24 -13.67 12.80 7.73
C ALA A 24 -13.45 13.56 6.41
N SER A 25 -12.76 14.70 6.43
CA SER A 25 -12.50 15.50 5.22
C SER A 25 -11.60 14.80 4.19
N HIS A 26 -10.85 13.76 4.60
CA HIS A 26 -10.10 12.91 3.67
C HIS A 26 -10.98 11.93 2.88
N LEU A 27 -12.26 11.77 3.24
CA LEU A 27 -13.25 10.98 2.49
C LEU A 27 -13.92 11.76 1.35
N ARG A 28 -13.55 13.02 1.12
CA ARG A 28 -14.18 13.88 0.13
C ARG A 28 -14.06 13.36 -1.31
N GLY A 29 -15.08 13.62 -2.11
CA GLY A 29 -15.12 13.46 -3.57
C GLY A 29 -14.91 14.77 -4.32
N HIS A 30 -15.17 14.73 -5.62
CA HIS A 30 -15.12 15.90 -6.49
C HIS A 30 -16.32 16.81 -6.24
N GLY A 31 -16.08 18.13 -6.31
CA GLY A 31 -17.12 19.14 -6.13
C GLY A 31 -17.59 19.37 -4.68
N GLU A 32 -17.03 18.67 -3.69
CA GLU A 32 -17.38 18.83 -2.28
C GLU A 32 -16.63 20.00 -1.62
N ALA A 33 -16.91 21.22 -2.07
CA ALA A 33 -16.23 22.44 -1.62
C ALA A 33 -16.25 22.64 -0.09
N LEU A 34 -17.32 22.19 0.59
CA LEU A 34 -17.41 22.25 2.04
C LEU A 34 -16.38 21.37 2.76
N LEU A 35 -16.06 20.20 2.20
CA LEU A 35 -15.06 19.31 2.79
C LEU A 35 -13.63 19.73 2.42
N GLU A 36 -13.43 20.43 1.30
CA GLU A 36 -12.16 21.11 1.02
C GLU A 36 -11.90 22.22 2.06
N GLU A 37 -12.90 23.07 2.32
CA GLU A 37 -12.79 24.09 3.37
C GLU A 37 -12.60 23.45 4.76
N ALA A 38 -13.28 22.34 5.05
CA ALA A 38 -13.13 21.62 6.31
C ALA A 38 -11.70 21.09 6.49
N LEU A 39 -11.08 20.55 5.43
CA LEU A 39 -9.71 20.07 5.50
C LEU A 39 -8.74 21.23 5.79
N GLU A 40 -8.86 22.36 5.07
CA GLU A 40 -8.00 23.53 5.28
C GLU A 40 -8.14 24.10 6.71
N PHE A 41 -9.39 24.29 7.14
CA PHE A 41 -9.74 24.78 8.48
C PHE A 41 -9.14 23.88 9.56
N THR A 42 -9.48 22.58 9.54
CA THR A 42 -9.03 21.64 10.57
C THR A 42 -7.52 21.44 10.57
N THR A 43 -6.86 21.38 9.40
CA THR A 43 -5.41 21.27 9.29
C THR A 43 -4.71 22.43 9.99
N THR A 44 -5.15 23.67 9.74
CA THR A 44 -4.59 24.88 10.33
C THR A 44 -4.69 24.87 11.86
N HIS A 45 -5.86 24.47 12.38
CA HIS A 45 -6.08 24.42 13.83
C HIS A 45 -5.31 23.28 14.51
N LEU A 46 -5.21 22.10 13.88
CA LEU A 46 -4.43 20.98 14.42
C LEU A 46 -2.91 21.26 14.43
N GLN A 47 -2.39 21.95 13.41
CA GLN A 47 -1.00 22.41 13.42
C GLN A 47 -0.74 23.43 14.53
N THR A 48 -1.67 24.37 14.71
CA THR A 48 -1.63 25.33 15.83
C THR A 48 -1.70 24.60 17.18
N TYR A 49 -2.50 23.55 17.27
CA TYR A 49 -2.63 22.73 18.46
C TYR A 49 -1.29 22.11 18.86
N ILE A 50 -0.59 21.45 17.93
CA ILE A 50 0.73 20.86 18.17
C ILE A 50 1.71 21.93 18.67
N HIS A 51 1.74 23.09 18.02
CA HIS A 51 2.68 24.15 18.38
C HIS A 51 2.45 24.70 19.80
N ARG A 52 1.18 24.83 20.24
CA ARG A 52 0.83 25.51 21.50
C ARG A 52 0.61 24.56 22.68
N TYR A 53 0.10 23.36 22.43
CA TYR A 53 -0.45 22.49 23.48
C TYR A 53 0.21 21.11 23.54
N SER A 54 1.24 20.82 22.72
CA SER A 54 1.97 19.54 22.74
C SER A 54 2.48 19.13 24.11
N ASN A 55 2.89 20.08 24.95
CA ASN A 55 3.38 19.82 26.30
C ASN A 55 2.27 19.57 27.33
N ILE A 56 1.02 19.97 27.03
CA ILE A 56 -0.11 19.91 27.96
C ILE A 56 -0.79 18.54 27.86
N ASN A 57 -0.99 18.04 26.64
CA ASN A 57 -1.54 16.71 26.40
C ASN A 57 -0.69 15.97 25.36
N PRO A 58 0.47 15.40 25.78
CA PRO A 58 1.40 14.74 24.86
C PRO A 58 0.78 13.58 24.09
N ASN A 59 -0.16 12.86 24.71
CA ASN A 59 -0.83 11.72 24.09
C ASN A 59 -1.72 12.16 22.93
N PHE A 60 -2.55 13.18 23.15
CA PHE A 60 -3.38 13.72 22.08
C PHE A 60 -2.55 14.45 21.02
N ALA A 61 -1.47 15.15 21.41
CA ALA A 61 -0.55 15.77 20.45
C ALA A 61 0.15 14.74 19.54
N SER A 62 0.50 13.57 20.08
CA SER A 62 1.05 12.45 19.30
C SER A 62 0.02 11.92 18.30
N GLU A 63 -1.23 11.78 18.72
CA GLU A 63 -2.35 11.38 17.85
C GLU A 63 -2.57 12.39 16.71
N VAL A 64 -2.62 13.69 17.03
CA VAL A 64 -2.77 14.76 16.04
C VAL A 64 -1.58 14.77 15.07
N SER A 65 -0.36 14.59 15.57
CA SER A 65 0.85 14.52 14.74
C SER A 65 0.81 13.31 13.79
N SER A 66 0.35 12.15 14.28
CA SER A 66 0.16 10.96 13.46
C SER A 66 -0.88 11.19 12.37
N ALA A 67 -2.03 11.79 12.68
CA ALA A 67 -3.09 12.08 11.72
C ALA A 67 -2.69 13.13 10.66
N LEU A 68 -1.99 14.19 11.07
CA LEU A 68 -1.46 15.20 10.15
C LEU A 68 -0.38 14.64 9.22
N LYS A 69 0.44 13.70 9.70
CA LYS A 69 1.40 12.99 8.85
C LYS A 69 0.69 12.03 7.90
N LEU A 70 -0.23 11.21 8.41
CA LEU A 70 -0.92 10.21 7.62
C LEU A 70 -2.34 9.97 8.17
N PRO A 71 -3.37 10.50 7.51
CA PRO A 71 -4.75 10.35 7.97
C PRO A 71 -5.20 8.89 7.87
N ILE A 72 -6.14 8.47 8.71
CA ILE A 72 -6.70 7.11 8.77
C ILE A 72 -7.15 6.64 7.38
N ARG A 73 -7.70 7.56 6.58
CA ARG A 73 -8.16 7.25 5.23
C ARG A 73 -7.04 6.75 4.32
N LYS A 74 -5.83 7.29 4.46
CA LYS A 74 -4.67 7.07 3.58
C LYS A 74 -3.59 6.18 4.20
N ASP A 75 -3.85 5.61 5.37
CA ASP A 75 -2.96 4.69 6.07
C ASP A 75 -3.48 3.24 6.03
N ILE A 76 -2.58 2.27 6.22
CA ILE A 76 -2.91 0.86 6.23
C ILE A 76 -3.60 0.47 7.56
N PRO A 77 -4.69 -0.34 7.52
CA PRO A 77 -5.49 -0.65 8.71
C PRO A 77 -4.69 -1.27 9.86
N ARG A 78 -3.74 -2.18 9.57
CA ARG A 78 -2.94 -2.85 10.62
C ARG A 78 -2.04 -1.88 11.38
N LYS A 79 -1.45 -0.89 10.71
CA LYS A 79 -0.63 0.15 11.35
C LYS A 79 -1.49 1.02 12.25
N LYS A 80 -2.60 1.56 11.72
CA LYS A 80 -3.52 2.39 12.51
C LYS A 80 -4.15 1.65 13.68
N ALA A 81 -4.52 0.38 13.51
CA ALA A 81 -5.06 -0.43 14.61
C ALA A 81 -4.06 -0.56 15.75
N ARG A 82 -2.77 -0.79 15.45
CA ARG A 82 -1.73 -0.88 16.48
C ARG A 82 -1.54 0.44 17.22
N GLU A 83 -1.39 1.54 16.50
CA GLU A 83 -1.26 2.90 17.08
C GLU A 83 -2.48 3.25 17.95
N TYR A 84 -3.68 2.94 17.44
CA TYR A 84 -4.92 3.22 18.15
C TYR A 84 -5.04 2.40 19.44
N LEU A 85 -4.55 1.16 19.47
CA LEU A 85 -4.59 0.35 20.69
C LEU A 85 -3.67 0.90 21.79
N GLU A 86 -2.50 1.43 21.43
CA GLU A 86 -1.58 2.07 22.37
C GLU A 86 -2.22 3.32 22.99
N MET A 87 -2.94 4.10 22.18
CA MET A 87 -3.69 5.28 22.62
C MET A 87 -4.93 4.91 23.44
N TYR A 88 -5.72 3.95 22.96
CA TYR A 88 -6.99 3.55 23.57
C TYR A 88 -6.77 2.99 24.99
N GLN A 89 -5.69 2.23 25.21
CA GLN A 89 -5.31 1.75 26.54
C GLN A 89 -5.09 2.89 27.55
N GLN A 90 -4.64 4.06 27.09
CA GLN A 90 -4.40 5.22 27.96
C GLN A 90 -5.66 6.06 28.18
N HIS A 91 -6.74 5.80 27.44
CA HIS A 91 -7.96 6.57 27.53
C HIS A 91 -8.70 6.27 28.85
N PRO A 92 -9.08 7.27 29.67
CA PRO A 92 -9.68 7.01 31.00
C PRO A 92 -10.97 6.19 30.99
N SER A 93 -11.72 6.24 29.89
CA SER A 93 -13.00 5.54 29.72
C SER A 93 -12.94 4.38 28.72
N HIS A 94 -11.75 3.82 28.46
CA HIS A 94 -11.66 2.68 27.56
C HIS A 94 -12.42 1.46 28.12
N ASN A 95 -12.94 0.65 27.21
CA ASN A 95 -13.59 -0.60 27.58
C ASN A 95 -12.53 -1.70 27.63
N GLU A 96 -12.32 -2.26 28.81
CA GLU A 96 -11.30 -3.30 29.06
C GLU A 96 -11.53 -4.54 28.18
N THR A 97 -12.78 -4.98 28.03
CA THR A 97 -13.14 -6.14 27.19
C THR A 97 -12.80 -5.91 25.73
N LEU A 98 -13.09 -4.72 25.18
CA LEU A 98 -12.74 -4.39 23.79
C LEU A 98 -11.23 -4.28 23.59
N LEU A 99 -10.51 -3.73 24.57
CA LEU A 99 -9.05 -3.62 24.52
C LEU A 99 -8.40 -5.01 24.54
N GLU A 100 -8.80 -5.88 25.47
CA GLU A 100 -8.29 -7.25 25.57
C GLU A 100 -8.59 -8.05 24.29
N PHE A 101 -9.84 -8.01 23.82
CA PHE A 101 -10.25 -8.66 22.58
C PHE A 101 -9.39 -8.21 21.40
N SER A 102 -9.20 -6.91 21.23
CA SER A 102 -8.45 -6.34 20.10
C SER A 102 -6.96 -6.69 20.14
N LYS A 103 -6.35 -6.73 21.34
CA LYS A 103 -4.95 -7.16 21.51
C LYS A 103 -4.78 -8.65 21.19
N LEU A 104 -5.69 -9.49 21.67
CA LEU A 104 -5.68 -10.93 21.38
C LEU A 104 -5.84 -11.19 19.88
N ASP A 105 -6.83 -10.57 19.24
CA ASP A 105 -7.05 -10.67 17.79
C ASP A 105 -5.80 -10.23 17.00
N PHE A 106 -5.23 -9.08 17.37
CA PHE A 106 -4.03 -8.57 16.71
C PHE A 106 -2.86 -9.55 16.76
N ASN A 107 -2.63 -10.16 17.93
CA ASN A 107 -1.55 -11.11 18.18
C ASN A 107 -1.81 -12.47 17.49
N ILE A 108 -3.06 -12.95 17.48
CA ILE A 108 -3.45 -14.16 16.75
C ILE A 108 -3.20 -14.00 15.25
N LEU A 109 -3.62 -12.87 14.68
CA LEU A 109 -3.36 -12.56 13.28
C LEU A 109 -1.86 -12.41 13.00
N GLN A 110 -1.11 -11.77 13.90
CA GLN A 110 0.35 -11.69 13.76
C GLN A 110 0.98 -13.09 13.69
N LYS A 111 0.51 -14.07 14.47
CA LYS A 111 1.00 -15.46 14.37
C LYS A 111 0.67 -16.12 13.04
N LEU A 112 -0.53 -15.89 12.50
CA LEU A 112 -0.87 -16.34 11.16
C LEU A 112 0.09 -15.72 10.12
N HIS A 113 0.32 -14.41 10.20
CA HIS A 113 1.20 -13.69 9.27
C HIS A 113 2.65 -14.15 9.37
N GLN A 114 3.16 -14.44 10.57
CA GLN A 114 4.49 -15.01 10.78
C GLN A 114 4.63 -16.41 10.13
N LYS A 115 3.58 -17.23 10.22
CA LYS A 115 3.55 -18.55 9.56
C LYS A 115 3.57 -18.40 8.04
N GLU A 116 2.74 -17.51 7.49
CA GLU A 116 2.70 -17.20 6.06
C GLU A 116 4.07 -16.72 5.57
N LEU A 117 4.69 -15.78 6.28
CA LEU A 117 6.02 -15.27 5.95
C LEU A 117 7.09 -16.38 6.01
N SER A 118 7.02 -17.30 6.97
CA SER A 118 7.93 -18.44 7.05
C SER A 118 7.82 -19.36 5.82
N GLU A 119 6.59 -19.62 5.36
CA GLU A 119 6.34 -20.41 4.14
C GLU A 119 6.89 -19.70 2.90
N ILE A 120 6.65 -18.40 2.77
CA ILE A 120 7.13 -17.58 1.64
C ILE A 120 8.66 -17.48 1.63
N CYS A 121 9.28 -17.24 2.79
CA CYS A 121 10.74 -17.21 2.90
C CYS A 121 11.37 -18.56 2.54
N ARG A 122 10.68 -19.69 2.79
CA ARG A 122 11.14 -21.01 2.35
C ARG A 122 11.06 -21.13 0.83
N TRP A 123 9.92 -20.77 0.25
CA TRP A 123 9.75 -20.72 -1.21
C TRP A 123 10.81 -19.84 -1.89
N TRP A 124 11.11 -18.66 -1.35
CA TRP A 124 12.13 -17.75 -1.86
C TRP A 124 13.54 -18.35 -1.80
N LYS A 125 13.85 -19.09 -0.73
CA LYS A 125 15.11 -19.84 -0.61
C LYS A 125 15.18 -21.00 -1.60
N ASP A 126 14.09 -21.75 -1.79
CA ASP A 126 14.03 -22.87 -2.73
C ASP A 126 14.17 -22.38 -4.19
N LEU A 127 13.73 -21.16 -4.48
CA LEU A 127 13.96 -20.49 -5.75
C LEU A 127 15.46 -20.18 -5.98
N ASP A 128 16.28 -20.12 -4.92
CA ASP A 128 17.73 -19.85 -4.96
C ASP A 128 18.05 -18.51 -5.62
N VAL A 129 17.33 -17.46 -5.20
CA VAL A 129 17.42 -16.11 -5.77
C VAL A 129 18.85 -15.56 -5.76
N PRO A 130 19.65 -15.66 -4.67
CA PRO A 130 21.00 -15.10 -4.67
C PRO A 130 21.90 -15.69 -5.75
N THR A 131 21.69 -16.96 -6.13
CA THR A 131 22.48 -17.63 -7.15
C THR A 131 21.92 -17.42 -8.55
N LYS A 132 20.59 -17.53 -8.71
CA LYS A 132 19.94 -17.46 -10.03
C LYS A 132 19.68 -16.03 -10.50
N PHE A 133 19.51 -15.10 -9.57
CA PHE A 133 19.18 -13.68 -9.81
C PHE A 133 20.07 -12.78 -8.93
N PRO A 134 21.41 -12.83 -9.07
CA PRO A 134 22.33 -12.08 -8.21
C PRO A 134 22.20 -10.55 -8.35
N PHE A 135 21.54 -10.08 -9.42
CA PHE A 135 21.23 -8.69 -9.68
C PHE A 135 19.94 -8.22 -8.99
N ALA A 136 19.06 -9.15 -8.61
CA ALA A 136 17.75 -8.81 -8.08
C ALA A 136 17.82 -8.37 -6.61
N ARG A 137 16.96 -7.42 -6.25
CA ARG A 137 16.84 -6.94 -4.87
C ARG A 137 16.27 -8.05 -3.97
N ASP A 138 16.94 -8.38 -2.86
CA ASP A 138 16.40 -9.32 -1.86
C ASP A 138 15.43 -8.59 -0.92
N ARG A 139 14.13 -8.67 -1.25
CA ARG A 139 13.05 -7.89 -0.63
C ARG A 139 11.78 -8.69 -0.33
N ILE A 140 11.92 -10.00 -0.09
CA ILE A 140 10.76 -10.88 0.08
C ILE A 140 9.87 -10.50 1.28
N VAL A 141 10.46 -9.95 2.35
CA VAL A 141 9.71 -9.52 3.54
C VAL A 141 8.92 -8.25 3.25
N GLU A 142 9.49 -7.34 2.47
CA GLU A 142 8.86 -6.11 1.98
C GLU A 142 7.72 -6.45 1.02
N CYS A 143 7.90 -7.39 0.08
CA CYS A 143 6.83 -7.89 -0.79
C CYS A 143 5.65 -8.46 0.02
N TYR A 144 5.96 -9.16 1.12
CA TYR A 144 4.93 -9.67 2.03
C TYR A 144 4.23 -8.54 2.79
N PHE A 145 4.99 -7.54 3.26
CA PHE A 145 4.44 -6.35 3.93
C PHE A 145 3.48 -5.58 3.02
N TRP A 146 3.82 -5.40 1.74
CA TRP A 146 2.94 -4.81 0.74
C TRP A 146 1.59 -5.54 0.67
N THR A 147 1.66 -6.85 0.56
CA THR A 147 0.49 -7.72 0.46
C THR A 147 -0.35 -7.70 1.75
N LEU A 148 0.30 -7.69 2.90
CA LEU A 148 -0.37 -7.59 4.20
C LEU A 148 -1.15 -6.28 4.36
N GLY A 149 -0.59 -5.18 3.86
CA GLY A 149 -1.27 -3.88 3.86
C GLY A 149 -2.51 -3.87 2.96
N ALA A 150 -2.51 -4.62 1.86
CA ALA A 150 -3.66 -4.77 0.97
C ALA A 150 -4.84 -5.53 1.64
N TYR A 151 -4.54 -6.59 2.41
CA TYR A 151 -5.55 -7.38 3.13
C TYR A 151 -4.95 -8.25 4.25
N PHE A 152 -5.42 -8.06 5.48
CA PHE A 152 -4.82 -8.65 6.67
C PHE A 152 -5.67 -9.75 7.32
N GLU A 153 -6.94 -9.84 6.95
CA GLU A 153 -7.93 -10.73 7.54
C GLU A 153 -7.61 -12.20 7.22
N PRO A 154 -7.95 -13.16 8.11
CA PRO A 154 -7.44 -14.52 8.02
C PRO A 154 -7.92 -15.29 6.78
N GLN A 155 -9.13 -15.00 6.29
CA GLN A 155 -9.69 -15.63 5.09
C GLN A 155 -8.88 -15.35 3.82
N TYR A 156 -8.05 -14.31 3.80
CA TYR A 156 -7.22 -13.97 2.64
C TYR A 156 -5.80 -14.55 2.74
N SER A 157 -5.55 -15.51 3.64
CA SER A 157 -4.24 -16.14 3.84
C SER A 157 -3.63 -16.70 2.55
N VAL A 158 -4.39 -17.49 1.78
CA VAL A 158 -3.93 -18.04 0.50
C VAL A 158 -3.63 -16.93 -0.48
N GLY A 159 -4.55 -15.97 -0.60
CA GLY A 159 -4.38 -14.79 -1.47
C GLY A 159 -3.15 -13.96 -1.11
N ARG A 160 -2.78 -13.86 0.18
CA ARG A 160 -1.59 -13.11 0.60
C ARG A 160 -0.32 -13.82 0.15
N LYS A 161 -0.25 -15.14 0.33
CA LYS A 161 0.89 -15.93 -0.12
C LYS A 161 1.07 -15.84 -1.63
N MET A 162 -0.01 -15.98 -2.39
CA MET A 162 0.07 -15.93 -3.85
C MET A 162 0.44 -14.54 -4.37
N LEU A 163 -0.21 -13.48 -3.87
CA LEU A 163 0.13 -12.12 -4.28
C LEU A 163 1.57 -11.76 -3.90
N THR A 164 2.08 -12.18 -2.74
CA THR A 164 3.47 -11.92 -2.36
C THR A 164 4.45 -12.55 -3.35
N LYS A 165 4.19 -13.79 -3.77
CA LYS A 165 5.01 -14.47 -4.78
C LYS A 165 4.94 -13.74 -6.14
N VAL A 166 3.76 -13.28 -6.54
CA VAL A 166 3.57 -12.49 -7.77
C VAL A 166 4.36 -11.18 -7.72
N ILE A 167 4.28 -10.43 -6.62
CA ILE A 167 5.04 -9.19 -6.43
C ILE A 167 6.55 -9.48 -6.47
N ALA A 168 7.00 -10.56 -5.83
CA ALA A 168 8.42 -10.93 -5.82
C ALA A 168 8.95 -11.28 -7.22
N ILE A 169 8.20 -12.05 -8.01
CA ILE A 169 8.55 -12.35 -9.42
C ILE A 169 8.49 -11.07 -10.27
N ALA A 170 7.48 -10.22 -10.07
CA ALA A 170 7.37 -8.94 -10.76
C ALA A 170 8.55 -8.01 -10.44
N SER A 171 9.05 -8.01 -9.20
CA SER A 171 10.25 -7.25 -8.83
C SER A 171 11.52 -7.78 -9.47
N ILE A 172 11.67 -9.09 -9.66
CA ILE A 172 12.78 -9.64 -10.44
C ILE A 172 12.66 -9.21 -11.90
N LEU A 173 11.45 -9.24 -12.46
CA LEU A 173 11.19 -8.77 -13.82
C LEU A 173 11.56 -7.29 -13.99
N ASP A 174 11.14 -6.45 -13.04
CA ASP A 174 11.51 -5.03 -12.95
C ASP A 174 13.02 -4.86 -12.98
N ASP A 175 13.78 -5.56 -12.13
CA ASP A 175 15.25 -5.52 -12.12
C ASP A 175 15.88 -5.98 -13.45
N ILE A 176 15.26 -6.96 -14.14
CA ILE A 176 15.69 -7.40 -15.47
C ILE A 176 15.51 -6.28 -16.49
N TYR A 177 14.37 -5.60 -16.53
CA TYR A 177 14.12 -4.53 -17.50
C TYR A 177 14.90 -3.26 -17.16
N ASP A 178 14.97 -2.88 -15.89
CA ASP A 178 15.45 -1.56 -15.49
C ASP A 178 16.98 -1.48 -15.33
N ALA A 179 17.63 -2.57 -14.89
CA ALA A 179 19.02 -2.50 -14.43
C ALA A 179 19.96 -3.54 -15.04
N TYR A 180 19.44 -4.64 -15.60
CA TYR A 180 20.29 -5.78 -15.96
C TYR A 180 20.25 -6.20 -17.44
N GLY A 181 19.06 -6.31 -18.03
CA GLY A 181 18.89 -6.80 -19.40
C GLY A 181 19.33 -5.79 -20.45
N THR A 182 19.94 -6.27 -21.53
CA THR A 182 20.19 -5.39 -22.70
C THR A 182 18.93 -5.27 -23.55
N PHE A 183 18.84 -4.19 -24.32
CA PHE A 183 17.71 -3.98 -25.24
C PHE A 183 17.43 -5.21 -26.13
N GLU A 184 18.47 -5.81 -26.72
CA GLU A 184 18.34 -7.00 -27.57
C GLU A 184 17.81 -8.22 -26.80
N GLU A 185 18.21 -8.39 -25.54
CA GLU A 185 17.71 -9.47 -24.69
C GLU A 185 16.24 -9.25 -24.31
N LEU A 186 15.86 -8.01 -23.98
CA LEU A 186 14.49 -7.63 -23.63
C LEU A 186 13.53 -7.73 -24.83
N GLN A 187 14.03 -7.51 -26.05
CA GLN A 187 13.29 -7.76 -27.29
C GLN A 187 12.95 -9.24 -27.51
N VAL A 188 13.68 -10.17 -26.89
CA VAL A 188 13.36 -11.60 -26.93
C VAL A 188 12.50 -12.01 -25.73
N LEU A 189 12.72 -11.40 -24.56
CA LEU A 189 11.95 -11.69 -23.34
C LEU A 189 10.48 -11.26 -23.49
N THR A 190 10.22 -10.06 -24.01
CA THR A 190 8.86 -9.50 -24.10
C THR A 190 7.92 -10.40 -24.92
N PRO A 191 8.28 -10.82 -26.16
CA PRO A 191 7.44 -11.73 -26.94
C PRO A 191 7.32 -13.12 -26.33
N ALA A 192 8.34 -13.59 -25.60
CA ALA A 192 8.25 -14.86 -24.88
C ALA A 192 7.20 -14.79 -23.76
N ILE A 193 7.15 -13.70 -23.00
CA ILE A 193 6.11 -13.47 -21.98
C ILE A 193 4.74 -13.40 -22.63
N GLN A 194 4.56 -12.61 -23.69
CA GLN A 194 3.29 -12.51 -24.43
C GLN A 194 2.80 -13.86 -24.96
N ARG A 195 3.72 -14.71 -25.44
CA ARG A 195 3.37 -16.05 -25.93
C ARG A 195 3.00 -17.02 -24.81
N TRP A 196 3.50 -16.80 -23.60
CA TRP A 196 3.18 -17.59 -22.39
C TRP A 196 3.34 -19.11 -22.58
N ASP A 197 4.46 -19.55 -23.16
CA ASP A 197 4.71 -20.95 -23.54
C ASP A 197 6.08 -21.41 -23.05
N ARG A 198 6.12 -22.53 -22.31
CA ARG A 198 7.35 -23.14 -21.79
C ARG A 198 8.37 -23.47 -22.88
N SER A 199 7.92 -23.67 -24.13
CA SER A 199 8.82 -23.90 -25.28
C SER A 199 9.77 -22.71 -25.55
N MET A 200 9.37 -21.48 -25.17
CA MET A 200 10.17 -20.27 -25.33
C MET A 200 11.41 -20.22 -24.43
N VAL A 201 11.50 -21.05 -23.41
CA VAL A 201 12.67 -21.08 -22.49
C VAL A 201 13.99 -21.24 -23.25
N HIS A 202 14.01 -22.01 -24.34
CA HIS A 202 15.25 -22.26 -25.08
C HIS A 202 15.76 -21.03 -25.84
N THR A 203 14.88 -20.08 -26.17
CA THR A 203 15.22 -18.88 -26.94
C THR A 203 15.78 -17.75 -26.06
N LEU A 204 15.60 -17.83 -24.75
CA LEU A 204 16.01 -16.79 -23.81
C LEU A 204 17.51 -16.86 -23.45
N PRO A 205 18.14 -15.74 -23.06
CA PRO A 205 19.44 -15.71 -22.42
C PRO A 205 19.51 -16.62 -21.19
N LEU A 206 20.68 -17.20 -20.91
CA LEU A 206 20.84 -18.23 -19.88
C LEU A 206 20.34 -17.80 -18.49
N TYR A 207 20.57 -16.54 -18.10
CA TYR A 207 20.15 -16.02 -16.80
C TYR A 207 18.64 -15.71 -16.71
N MET A 208 17.95 -15.50 -17.84
CA MET A 208 16.51 -15.24 -17.89
C MET A 208 15.69 -16.53 -17.86
N LYS A 209 16.27 -17.67 -18.26
CA LYS A 209 15.56 -18.97 -18.28
C LYS A 209 14.98 -19.34 -16.91
N PRO A 210 15.73 -19.26 -15.80
CA PRO A 210 15.18 -19.57 -14.49
C PRO A 210 14.04 -18.64 -14.07
N PHE A 211 14.12 -17.36 -14.44
CA PHE A 211 13.04 -16.39 -14.19
C PHE A 211 11.77 -16.81 -14.93
N TYR A 212 11.87 -17.06 -16.23
CA TYR A 212 10.71 -17.40 -17.06
C TYR A 212 10.04 -18.71 -16.60
N VAL A 213 10.84 -19.71 -16.23
CA VAL A 213 10.34 -20.97 -15.66
C VAL A 213 9.64 -20.72 -14.32
N ALA A 214 10.25 -19.95 -13.41
CA ALA A 214 9.66 -19.64 -12.11
C ALA A 214 8.34 -18.87 -12.23
N MET A 215 8.25 -17.94 -13.18
CA MET A 215 7.02 -17.23 -13.50
C MET A 215 5.91 -18.18 -13.94
N LEU A 216 6.17 -19.06 -14.92
CA LEU A 216 5.17 -20.01 -15.40
C LEU A 216 4.72 -20.99 -14.32
N GLU A 217 5.67 -21.53 -13.53
CA GLU A 217 5.37 -22.47 -12.44
C GLU A 217 4.55 -21.83 -11.32
N LEU A 218 4.79 -20.55 -11.01
CA LEU A 218 3.97 -19.79 -10.06
C LEU A 218 2.51 -19.68 -10.54
N TYR A 219 2.29 -19.32 -11.80
CA TYR A 219 0.91 -19.20 -12.30
C TYR A 219 0.22 -20.56 -12.44
N GLU A 220 0.96 -21.64 -12.68
CA GLU A 220 0.44 -23.01 -12.59
C GLU A 220 0.03 -23.37 -11.15
N GLU A 221 0.84 -22.98 -10.14
CA GLU A 221 0.49 -23.11 -8.71
C GLU A 221 -0.80 -22.34 -8.38
N ILE A 222 -0.90 -21.09 -8.82
CA ILE A 222 -2.08 -20.24 -8.62
C ILE A 222 -3.32 -20.87 -9.27
N GLY A 223 -3.20 -21.37 -10.50
CA GLY A 223 -4.28 -22.07 -11.19
C GLY A 223 -4.78 -23.28 -10.39
N LYS A 224 -3.87 -24.10 -9.86
CA LYS A 224 -4.21 -25.25 -9.01
C LYS A 224 -4.90 -24.87 -7.70
N GLU A 225 -4.55 -23.75 -7.09
CA GLU A 225 -5.25 -23.26 -5.90
C GLU A 225 -6.63 -22.70 -6.23
N ILE A 226 -6.75 -21.98 -7.35
CA ILE A 226 -8.01 -21.46 -7.88
C ILE A 226 -8.99 -22.61 -8.17
N ASP A 227 -8.53 -23.69 -8.79
CA ASP A 227 -9.38 -24.84 -9.16
C ASP A 227 -9.89 -25.62 -7.94
N LYS A 228 -9.26 -25.47 -6.77
CA LYS A 228 -9.76 -26.04 -5.50
C LYS A 228 -10.95 -25.26 -4.94
N ASP A 229 -11.16 -24.02 -5.38
CA ASP A 229 -12.23 -23.13 -4.92
C ASP A 229 -13.25 -22.92 -6.05
N GLN A 230 -14.40 -23.61 -5.98
CA GLN A 230 -15.43 -23.67 -7.04
C GLN A 230 -16.08 -22.31 -7.40
N ASN A 231 -15.70 -21.20 -6.74
CA ASN A 231 -16.25 -19.85 -6.96
C ASN A 231 -15.35 -18.89 -7.78
N SER A 232 -14.25 -19.35 -8.35
CA SER A 232 -13.19 -18.46 -8.86
C SER A 232 -13.28 -18.12 -10.37
N ILE A 233 -14.49 -17.89 -10.89
CA ILE A 233 -14.68 -17.43 -12.29
C ILE A 233 -14.22 -15.97 -12.45
N HIS A 234 -14.18 -15.18 -11.37
CA HIS A 234 -13.83 -13.75 -11.43
C HIS A 234 -12.32 -13.45 -11.46
N LEU A 235 -11.46 -14.37 -10.99
CA LEU A 235 -10.00 -14.17 -11.00
C LEU A 235 -9.35 -14.46 -12.36
N GLN A 236 -9.91 -15.38 -13.16
CA GLN A 236 -9.39 -15.67 -14.50
C GLN A 236 -9.53 -14.47 -15.47
N VAL A 237 -10.46 -13.54 -15.19
CA VAL A 237 -10.65 -12.32 -15.98
C VAL A 237 -9.63 -11.24 -15.62
N ALA A 238 -9.20 -11.15 -14.35
CA ALA A 238 -8.22 -10.16 -13.89
C ALA A 238 -6.80 -10.44 -14.42
N ILE A 239 -6.43 -11.71 -14.59
CA ILE A 239 -5.12 -12.13 -15.14
C ILE A 239 -4.98 -11.78 -16.63
N ARG A 240 -6.09 -11.61 -17.35
CA ARG A 240 -6.12 -11.38 -18.81
C ARG A 240 -5.97 -9.90 -19.23
N GLY A 241 -5.73 -8.99 -18.28
CA GLY A 241 -6.00 -7.57 -18.46
C GLY A 241 -4.82 -6.60 -18.36
N PHE A 242 -3.57 -7.02 -18.57
CA PHE A 242 -2.45 -6.08 -18.66
C PHE A 242 -1.44 -6.49 -19.73
N GLU A 243 -1.58 -5.88 -20.90
CA GLU A 243 -0.55 -5.81 -21.95
C GLU A 243 -0.51 -4.37 -22.46
N GLN A 244 0.63 -3.67 -22.32
CA GLN A 244 1.40 -3.12 -23.43
C GLN A 244 2.58 -2.23 -22.97
N GLU A 245 3.68 -2.44 -23.68
CA GLU A 245 4.91 -1.67 -23.90
C GLU A 245 5.24 -0.47 -22.99
N ARG A 246 6.36 -0.59 -22.29
CA ARG A 246 7.23 0.54 -21.95
C ARG A 246 8.69 0.16 -22.22
N GLU A 247 9.23 0.78 -23.27
CA GLU A 247 10.66 1.04 -23.41
C GLU A 247 11.02 2.08 -22.33
N HIS A 248 12.21 2.01 -21.71
CA HIS A 248 12.60 2.90 -20.60
C HIS A 248 12.10 4.34 -20.79
N VAL A 249 11.29 4.82 -19.84
CA VAL A 249 10.67 6.14 -19.92
C VAL A 249 11.36 7.06 -18.92
N ALA A 250 11.57 8.32 -19.33
CA ALA A 250 11.83 9.41 -18.39
C ALA A 250 10.75 9.42 -17.29
N SER A 251 11.11 9.82 -16.08
CA SER A 251 10.16 9.88 -14.97
C SER A 251 8.95 10.77 -15.31
N ALA A 252 7.82 10.57 -14.64
CA ALA A 252 6.63 11.41 -14.84
C ALA A 252 6.96 12.91 -14.66
N VAL A 253 7.84 13.23 -13.69
CA VAL A 253 8.34 14.58 -13.43
C VAL A 253 9.14 15.11 -14.61
N GLU A 254 10.13 14.37 -15.11
CA GLU A 254 10.94 14.78 -16.27
C GLU A 254 10.09 14.92 -17.54
N CYS A 255 9.12 14.04 -17.74
CA CYS A 255 8.16 14.14 -18.86
C CYS A 255 7.32 15.41 -18.75
N TYR A 256 6.81 15.71 -17.56
CA TYR A 256 6.01 16.90 -17.29
C TYR A 256 6.83 18.18 -17.50
N MET A 257 8.03 18.25 -16.91
CA MET A 257 8.97 19.37 -17.09
C MET A 257 9.28 19.60 -18.56
N LYS A 258 9.57 18.55 -19.33
CA LYS A 258 9.88 18.65 -20.76
C LYS A 258 8.67 19.06 -21.60
N GLN A 259 7.48 18.62 -21.24
CA GLN A 259 6.25 18.92 -21.98
C GLN A 259 5.78 20.37 -21.75
N TYR A 260 5.92 20.88 -20.53
CA TYR A 260 5.39 22.18 -20.13
C TYR A 260 6.45 23.25 -19.89
N ASP A 261 7.74 22.92 -20.06
CA ASP A 261 8.89 23.80 -19.83
C ASP A 261 8.85 24.45 -18.43
N CYS A 262 8.65 23.62 -17.40
CA CYS A 262 8.51 24.06 -16.01
C CYS A 262 9.61 23.49 -15.12
N SER A 263 9.71 24.04 -13.90
CA SER A 263 10.60 23.52 -12.87
C SER A 263 10.12 22.17 -12.31
N GLU A 264 11.03 21.45 -11.64
CA GLU A 264 10.74 20.21 -10.93
C GLU A 264 9.70 20.43 -9.81
N GLU A 265 9.78 21.56 -9.10
CA GLU A 265 8.84 21.92 -8.04
C GLU A 265 7.42 22.10 -8.59
N GLU A 266 7.27 22.83 -9.69
CA GLU A 266 5.98 23.02 -10.37
C GLU A 266 5.43 21.68 -10.86
N ALA A 267 6.26 20.82 -11.48
CA ALA A 267 5.86 19.49 -11.92
C ALA A 267 5.38 18.62 -10.76
N CYS A 268 6.09 18.62 -9.62
CA CYS A 268 5.69 17.88 -8.42
C CYS A 268 4.35 18.37 -7.86
N ILE A 269 4.13 19.68 -7.83
CA ILE A 269 2.86 20.28 -7.36
C ILE A 269 1.70 19.83 -8.24
N GLU A 270 1.85 19.88 -9.57
CA GLU A 270 0.77 19.48 -10.48
C GLU A 270 0.50 17.97 -10.43
N LEU A 271 1.53 17.12 -10.41
CA LEU A 271 1.37 15.67 -10.24
C LEU A 271 0.75 15.32 -8.88
N HIS A 272 1.04 16.09 -7.82
CA HIS A 272 0.38 15.89 -6.54
C HIS A 272 -1.13 16.18 -6.60
N LYS A 273 -1.58 17.13 -7.42
CA LYS A 273 -3.02 17.36 -7.63
C LYS A 273 -3.68 16.14 -8.30
N GLU A 274 -3.02 15.52 -9.26
CA GLU A 274 -3.53 14.27 -9.87
C GLU A 274 -3.66 13.15 -8.83
N VAL A 275 -2.71 13.04 -7.89
CA VAL A 275 -2.82 12.09 -6.76
C VAL A 275 -4.00 12.43 -5.86
N VAL A 276 -4.22 13.71 -5.54
CA VAL A 276 -5.36 14.17 -4.75
C VAL A 276 -6.68 13.84 -5.45
N ASP A 277 -6.76 14.04 -6.76
CA ASP A 277 -7.94 13.73 -7.56
C ASP A 277 -8.18 12.22 -7.66
N ALA A 278 -7.13 11.41 -7.79
CA ALA A 278 -7.23 9.94 -7.74
C ALA A 278 -7.75 9.42 -6.38
N TRP A 279 -7.41 10.10 -5.28
CA TRP A 279 -8.01 9.81 -3.96
C TRP A 279 -9.51 10.12 -3.93
N LYS A 280 -9.94 11.23 -4.55
CA LYS A 280 -11.37 11.58 -4.67
C LYS A 280 -12.12 10.59 -5.54
N ASP A 281 -11.57 10.20 -6.68
CA ASP A 281 -12.14 9.14 -7.54
C ASP A 281 -12.31 7.83 -6.76
N THR A 282 -11.28 7.46 -5.99
CA THR A 282 -11.32 6.28 -5.12
C THR A 282 -12.43 6.40 -4.08
N ASN A 283 -12.63 7.58 -3.48
CA ASN A 283 -13.71 7.81 -2.51
C ASN A 283 -15.09 7.68 -3.16
N GLU A 284 -15.30 8.34 -4.29
CA GLU A 284 -16.57 8.31 -5.02
C GLU A 284 -16.96 6.91 -5.48
N ALA A 285 -15.97 6.04 -5.78
CA ALA A 285 -16.21 4.65 -6.13
C ALA A 285 -16.96 3.86 -5.05
N PHE A 286 -16.88 4.26 -3.78
CA PHE A 286 -17.62 3.60 -2.68
C PHE A 286 -19.07 4.06 -2.54
N TYR A 287 -19.44 5.22 -3.11
CA TYR A 287 -20.79 5.79 -2.99
C TYR A 287 -21.57 5.78 -4.30
N ARG A 288 -20.87 5.69 -5.44
CA ARG A 288 -21.48 5.52 -6.76
C ARG A 288 -21.97 4.08 -6.94
N PRO A 289 -23.09 3.86 -7.65
CA PRO A 289 -23.66 2.54 -7.89
C PRO A 289 -22.85 1.80 -8.97
N PHE A 290 -21.61 1.45 -8.67
CA PHE A 290 -20.82 0.56 -9.51
C PHE A 290 -21.23 -0.89 -9.25
N ASN A 291 -21.30 -1.72 -10.30
CA ASN A 291 -21.49 -3.17 -10.20
C ASN A 291 -20.19 -3.88 -9.76
N VAL A 292 -19.45 -3.29 -8.80
CA VAL A 292 -18.20 -3.84 -8.27
C VAL A 292 -18.38 -4.12 -6.78
N PRO A 293 -18.14 -5.36 -6.31
CA PRO A 293 -18.25 -5.67 -4.90
C PRO A 293 -17.30 -4.83 -4.03
N VAL A 294 -17.79 -4.32 -2.91
CA VAL A 294 -16.98 -3.57 -1.92
C VAL A 294 -15.67 -4.27 -1.55
N PRO A 295 -15.62 -5.61 -1.36
CA PRO A 295 -14.35 -6.29 -1.10
C PRO A 295 -13.29 -6.06 -2.16
N VAL A 296 -13.65 -5.89 -3.43
CA VAL A 296 -12.71 -5.59 -4.54
C VAL A 296 -12.24 -4.14 -4.46
N LEU A 297 -13.14 -3.18 -4.26
CA LEU A 297 -12.79 -1.76 -4.08
C LEU A 297 -11.85 -1.56 -2.88
N MET A 298 -12.08 -2.31 -1.80
CA MET A 298 -11.20 -2.30 -0.62
C MET A 298 -9.78 -2.76 -0.93
N ARG A 299 -9.56 -3.65 -1.92
CA ARG A 299 -8.21 -4.05 -2.33
C ARG A 299 -7.50 -2.90 -3.02
N VAL A 300 -8.15 -2.27 -4.00
CA VAL A 300 -7.59 -1.11 -4.72
C VAL A 300 -7.22 0.00 -3.73
N LEU A 301 -8.15 0.35 -2.85
CA LEU A 301 -7.91 1.32 -1.80
C LEU A 301 -6.71 0.96 -0.91
N ASN A 302 -6.66 -0.27 -0.41
CA ASN A 302 -5.59 -0.68 0.49
C ASN A 302 -4.23 -0.74 -0.22
N PHE A 303 -4.18 -1.07 -1.51
CA PHE A 303 -2.97 -0.90 -2.31
C PHE A 303 -2.54 0.56 -2.39
N SER A 304 -3.48 1.48 -2.63
CA SER A 304 -3.18 2.93 -2.62
C SER A 304 -2.65 3.40 -1.27
N ARG A 305 -3.16 2.86 -0.15
CA ARG A 305 -2.65 3.14 1.21
C ARG A 305 -1.23 2.63 1.41
N VAL A 306 -0.92 1.43 0.92
CA VAL A 306 0.44 0.86 0.98
C VAL A 306 1.42 1.71 0.18
N MET A 307 1.06 2.07 -1.07
CA MET A 307 1.87 2.95 -1.91
C MET A 307 2.12 4.29 -1.22
N ASN A 308 1.06 4.92 -0.73
CA ASN A 308 1.16 6.20 -0.04
C ASN A 308 2.01 6.13 1.23
N LEU A 309 1.97 5.02 1.98
CA LEU A 309 2.79 4.82 3.17
C LEU A 309 4.28 4.60 2.84
N LEU A 310 4.56 3.77 1.83
CA LEU A 310 5.93 3.38 1.50
C LEU A 310 6.70 4.42 0.71
N TYR A 311 6.01 5.31 0.00
CA TYR A 311 6.60 6.37 -0.83
C TYR A 311 6.33 7.77 -0.28
N LEU A 312 5.90 7.90 0.98
CA LEU A 312 5.56 9.20 1.58
C LEU A 312 6.78 10.13 1.68
N ASP A 313 7.87 9.62 2.25
CA ASP A 313 9.07 10.39 2.58
C ASP A 313 10.27 9.96 1.71
N GLU A 314 10.32 8.69 1.31
CA GLU A 314 11.43 8.07 0.56
C GLU A 314 10.95 6.82 -0.18
N ASP A 315 11.78 6.21 -1.03
CA ASP A 315 11.51 4.86 -1.57
C ASP A 315 11.67 3.79 -0.49
N GLY A 316 10.61 3.53 0.26
CA GLY A 316 10.57 2.54 1.34
C GLY A 316 10.63 1.08 0.88
N TYR A 317 10.54 0.79 -0.42
CA TYR A 317 10.71 -0.56 -0.96
C TYR A 317 12.19 -0.85 -1.24
N THR A 318 12.86 0.02 -2.00
CA THR A 318 14.29 -0.13 -2.30
C THR A 318 15.14 0.15 -1.06
N ASN A 319 14.82 1.23 -0.33
CA ASN A 319 15.54 1.69 0.87
C ASN A 319 14.84 1.29 2.18
N ALA A 320 14.44 0.03 2.30
CA ALA A 320 13.65 -0.46 3.44
C ALA A 320 14.33 -0.40 4.83
N MET A 321 15.59 0.03 4.93
CA MET A 321 16.40 -0.05 6.16
C MET A 321 15.96 0.91 7.28
N SER A 322 15.14 1.90 6.95
CA SER A 322 14.64 2.98 7.79
C SER A 322 13.20 2.72 8.27
N GLY A 323 12.21 3.48 7.77
CA GLY A 323 10.82 3.46 8.23
C GLY A 323 10.14 2.12 8.00
N THR A 324 10.34 1.51 6.82
CA THR A 324 9.72 0.22 6.46
C THR A 324 10.14 -0.89 7.41
N LYS A 325 11.42 -0.98 7.78
CA LYS A 325 11.92 -1.97 8.73
C LYS A 325 11.27 -1.84 10.11
N PHE A 326 11.07 -0.62 10.60
CA PHE A 326 10.38 -0.38 11.86
C PHE A 326 8.92 -0.87 11.79
N LEU A 327 8.22 -0.58 10.69
CA LEU A 327 6.84 -1.01 10.47
C LEU A 327 6.73 -2.53 10.36
N ILE A 328 7.62 -3.18 9.61
CA ILE A 328 7.71 -4.64 9.52
C ILE A 328 7.89 -5.24 10.91
N LYS A 329 8.84 -4.71 11.70
CA LYS A 329 9.08 -5.21 13.05
C LYS A 329 7.84 -5.05 13.93
N SER A 330 7.21 -3.88 13.89
CA SER A 330 6.01 -3.57 14.65
C SER A 330 4.81 -4.46 14.29
N LEU A 331 4.63 -4.80 13.01
CA LEU A 331 3.48 -5.60 12.58
C LEU A 331 3.73 -7.11 12.62
N LEU A 332 4.97 -7.55 12.41
CA LEU A 332 5.31 -8.96 12.15
C LEU A 332 6.26 -9.58 13.17
N VAL A 333 6.87 -8.82 14.07
CA VAL A 333 7.84 -9.34 15.05
C VAL A 333 7.39 -9.05 16.47
N ASP A 334 7.15 -7.79 16.79
CA ASP A 334 6.87 -7.33 18.15
C ASP A 334 5.36 -7.50 18.46
N PRO A 335 4.96 -8.41 19.38
CA PRO A 335 3.55 -8.56 19.74
C PRO A 335 3.08 -7.35 20.55
N LEU A 336 1.76 -7.19 20.65
CA LEU A 336 1.17 -6.29 21.65
C LEU A 336 1.30 -6.93 23.04
N PRO A 337 1.65 -6.15 24.09
CA PRO A 337 1.66 -6.66 25.46
C PRO A 337 0.22 -6.96 25.90
N CYS A 338 -0.03 -8.23 26.21
CA CYS A 338 -1.29 -8.71 26.79
C CYS A 338 -1.23 -8.59 28.32
#